data_AF-A0A7J5VSR0-F1
#
_entry.id   AF-A0A7J5VSR0-F1
#
_cell.length_a   1.000
_cell.length_b   1.000
_cell.length_c   1.000
_cell.angle_alpha   90.00
_cell.angle_beta   90.00
_cell.angle_gamma   90.00
#
_symmetry.space_group_name_H-M   'P 1'
#
loop_
_entity.id
_entity.type
_entity.pdbx_description
1 polymer ?
#
loop_
_entity_poly.entity_id
_entity_poly.type
_entity_poly.pdbx_seq_one_letter_code
_entity_poly.pdbx_strand_id
1 'polypeptide(L)' 'MEKDLINQPTLATDETGSATLVELKIQIPPELYVAYQRCSWAIVHETGRQPLAVMEEMVRDFLVKHGC' A
#
# COMPACT_ATOMS: atom_id res chain seq x y z
N MET A 1 -1.79 20.78 27.85
CA MET A 1 -1.68 21.02 26.41
C MET A 1 -1.11 19.75 25.80
N GLU A 2 -1.96 18.74 25.66
CA GLU A 2 -1.67 17.58 24.82
C GLU A 2 -1.54 18.07 23.37
N LYS A 3 -0.44 17.70 22.72
CA LYS A 3 -0.31 17.76 21.26
C LYS A 3 0.15 16.38 20.81
N ASP A 4 -0.85 15.61 20.39
CA ASP A 4 -0.81 14.69 19.26
C ASP A 4 0.38 13.72 19.21
N LEU A 5 0.19 12.59 19.89
CA LEU A 5 0.75 11.30 19.49
C LEU A 5 0.25 11.00 18.06
N ILE A 6 1.02 11.41 17.06
CA ILE A 6 0.86 10.89 15.71
C ILE A 6 1.36 9.44 15.76
N ASN A 7 0.42 8.51 15.62
CA ASN A 7 0.60 7.07 15.53
C ASN A 7 1.81 6.72 14.63
N GLN A 8 2.94 6.34 15.22
CA GLN A 8 3.89 5.52 14.50
C GLN A 8 3.21 4.17 14.26
N PRO A 9 3.09 3.69 13.01
CA PRO A 9 2.71 2.30 12.80
C PRO A 9 3.87 1.46 13.33
N THR A 10 3.71 0.89 14.53
CA THR A 10 4.58 -0.17 15.01
C THR A 10 4.49 -1.29 13.99
N LEU A 11 5.54 -1.46 13.19
CA LEU A 11 5.70 -2.61 12.32
C LEU A 11 5.73 -3.83 13.24
N ALA A 12 4.59 -4.48 13.41
CA ALA A 12 4.53 -5.79 14.01
C ALA A 12 5.32 -6.72 13.07
N THR A 13 6.58 -6.96 13.39
CA THR A 13 7.37 -8.01 12.76
C THR A 13 7.02 -9.33 13.42
N ASP A 14 6.74 -10.35 12.61
CA ASP A 14 6.64 -11.72 13.13
C ASP A 14 8.02 -12.24 13.60
N GLU A 15 8.05 -13.40 14.24
CA GLU A 15 9.29 -14.01 14.76
C GLU A 15 10.30 -14.38 13.65
N THR A 16 9.89 -14.23 12.39
CA THR A 16 10.69 -14.43 11.16
C THR A 16 11.26 -13.15 10.57
N GLY A 17 10.99 -11.97 11.15
CA GLY A 17 11.43 -10.67 10.62
C GLY A 17 10.68 -10.23 9.36
N SER A 18 9.57 -10.90 9.01
CA SER A 18 8.67 -10.49 7.95
C SER A 18 7.67 -9.47 8.51
N ALA A 19 7.45 -8.38 7.79
CA ALA A 19 6.46 -7.38 8.19
C ALA A 19 5.06 -8.01 8.18
N THR A 20 4.31 -7.87 9.27
CA THR A 20 2.91 -8.32 9.33
C THR A 20 2.09 -7.49 8.36
N LEU A 21 1.54 -8.14 7.34
CA LEU A 21 0.67 -7.49 6.36
C LEU A 21 -0.77 -7.49 6.88
N VAL A 22 -1.50 -6.40 6.58
CA VAL A 22 -2.93 -6.26 6.89
C VAL A 22 -3.73 -6.05 5.60
N GLU A 23 -4.98 -6.50 5.60
CA GLU A 23 -5.87 -6.35 4.44
C GLU A 23 -6.54 -4.97 4.42
N LEU A 24 -6.48 -4.29 3.27
CA LEU A 24 -7.16 -3.01 3.02
C LEU A 24 -8.32 -3.22 2.02
N LYS A 25 -9.56 -3.07 2.47
CA LYS A 25 -10.77 -3.19 1.63
C LYS A 25 -11.28 -1.83 1.20
N ILE A 26 -11.35 -1.60 -0.10
CA ILE A 26 -11.84 -0.34 -0.69
C ILE A 26 -12.92 -0.67 -1.72
N GLN A 27 -14.01 0.09 -1.72
CA GLN A 27 -15.02 0.05 -2.78
C GLN A 27 -14.72 1.14 -3.82
N ILE A 28 -14.65 0.76 -5.10
CA ILE A 28 -14.38 1.66 -6.21
C ILE A 28 -15.32 1.34 -7.39
N PRO A 29 -15.58 2.31 -8.28
CA PRO A 29 -16.29 2.06 -9.54
C PRO A 29 -15.67 0.91 -10.37
N PRO A 30 -16.47 0.10 -11.07
CA PRO A 30 -15.98 -1.07 -11.82
C PRO A 30 -14.90 -0.76 -12.86
N GLU A 31 -15.01 0.39 -13.53
CA GLU A 31 -14.04 0.85 -14.52
C GLU A 31 -12.67 1.14 -13.91
N LEU A 32 -12.63 1.66 -12.67
CA LEU A 32 -11.39 1.89 -11.94
C LEU A 32 -10.77 0.58 -11.48
N TYR A 33 -11.58 -0.41 -11.10
CA TYR A 33 -11.09 -1.74 -10.77
C TYR A 33 -10.38 -2.40 -11.96
N VAL A 34 -10.99 -2.36 -13.14
CA VAL A 34 -10.39 -2.91 -14.37
C VAL A 34 -9.12 -2.15 -14.75
N ALA A 35 -9.14 -0.82 -14.68
CA ALA A 35 -7.98 0.01 -14.96
C ALA A 35 -6.83 -0.32 -14.00
N TYR A 36 -7.12 -0.38 -12.71
CA TYR A 36 -6.15 -0.74 -11.67
C TYR A 36 -5.53 -2.12 -11.94
N GLN A 37 -6.33 -3.17 -12.17
CA GLN A 37 -5.80 -4.51 -12.46
C GLN A 37 -4.85 -4.52 -13.67
N ARG A 38 -5.22 -3.83 -14.76
CA ARG A 38 -4.40 -3.77 -15.98
C ARG A 38 -3.09 -3.03 -15.75
N CYS A 39 -3.15 -1.87 -15.09
CA CYS A 39 -1.96 -1.06 -14.82
C CYS A 39 -1.00 -1.76 -13.85
N SER A 40 -1.51 -2.33 -12.76
CA SER A 40 -0.67 -3.09 -11.81
C SER A 40 0.00 -4.28 -12.49
N TRP A 41 -0.71 -4.99 -13.36
CA TRP A 41 -0.14 -6.11 -14.10
C TRP A 41 0.95 -5.68 -15.08
N ALA A 42 0.72 -4.58 -15.82
CA ALA A 42 1.73 -4.02 -16.71
C ALA A 42 3.02 -3.66 -15.96
N ILE A 43 2.90 -2.95 -14.83
CA ILE A 43 4.06 -2.56 -14.01
C ILE A 43 4.84 -3.79 -13.54
N VAL A 44 4.15 -4.80 -13.00
CA VAL A 44 4.78 -6.05 -12.53
C VAL A 44 5.55 -6.74 -13.66
N HIS A 45 4.95 -6.84 -14.84
CA HIS A 45 5.57 -7.52 -15.98
C HIS A 45 6.75 -6.74 -16.57
N GLU A 46 6.62 -5.42 -16.70
CA GLU A 46 7.64 -4.56 -17.29
C GLU A 46 8.86 -4.37 -16.38
N THR A 47 8.64 -4.33 -15.07
CA THR A 47 9.70 -4.03 -14.08
C THR A 47 10.22 -5.27 -13.35
N GLY A 48 9.56 -6.43 -13.50
CA GLY A 48 9.87 -7.65 -12.75
C GLY A 48 9.59 -7.53 -11.24
N ARG A 49 8.90 -6.47 -10.80
CA ARG A 49 8.61 -6.22 -9.39
C ARG A 49 7.50 -7.12 -8.88
N GLN A 50 7.55 -7.42 -7.59
CA GLN A 50 6.48 -8.16 -6.92
C GLN A 50 5.21 -7.31 -6.80
N PRO A 51 4.00 -7.89 -6.99
CA PRO A 51 2.73 -7.15 -6.89
C PRO A 51 2.56 -6.39 -5.58
N LEU A 52 2.99 -6.98 -4.47
CA LEU A 52 2.91 -6.35 -3.15
C LEU A 52 3.77 -5.08 -3.07
N ALA A 53 4.97 -5.09 -3.64
CA ALA A 53 5.87 -3.94 -3.63
C ALA A 53 5.32 -2.78 -4.47
N VAL A 54 4.63 -3.10 -5.57
CA VAL A 54 3.93 -2.09 -6.39
C VAL A 54 2.78 -1.47 -5.58
N MET A 55 2.01 -2.30 -4.88
CA MET A 55 0.91 -1.82 -4.05
C MET A 55 1.35 -0.97 -2.87
N GLU A 56 2.42 -1.39 -2.20
CA GLU A 56 3.01 -0.66 -1.10
C GLU A 56 3.46 0.74 -1.54
N GLU A 57 4.12 0.85 -2.68
CA GLU A 57 4.51 2.14 -3.27
C GLU A 57 3.30 3.03 -3.56
N MET A 58 2.27 2.49 -4.23
CA MET A 58 1.06 3.25 -4.55
C MET A 58 0.37 3.81 -3.29
N VAL A 59 0.30 3.01 -2.22
CA VAL A 59 -0.29 3.44 -0.94
C VAL A 59 0.60 4.47 -0.26
N ARG A 60 1.92 4.27 -0.21
CA ARG A 60 2.86 5.22 0.39
C ARG A 60 2.83 6.56 -0.35
N ASP A 61 2.86 6.56 -1.67
CA ASP A 61 2.82 7.78 -2.49
C ASP A 61 1.51 8.55 -2.26
N PHE A 62 0.39 7.84 -2.15
CA PHE A 62 -0.88 8.45 -1.80
C PHE A 62 -0.83 9.13 -0.41
N LEU A 63 -0.32 8.44 0.61
CA LEU A 63 -0.23 8.98 1.97
C LEU A 63 0.71 10.18 2.05
N VAL A 64 1.92 10.08 1.47
CA VAL A 64 2.91 11.16 1.42
C VAL A 64 2.34 12.39 0.73
N LYS A 65 1.63 12.21 -0.40
CA LYS A 65 0.97 13.31 -1.11
C LYS A 65 -0.05 14.06 -0.25
N HIS A 66 -0.67 13.37 0.72
CA HIS A 66 -1.65 13.94 1.64
C HIS A 66 -1.07 14.33 3.01
N GLY A 67 0.25 14.17 3.22
CA GLY A 67 0.93 14.51 4.47
C GLY A 67 0.67 13.53 5.61
N CYS A 68 0.34 12.27 5.29
CA CYS A 68 0.16 11.18 6.23
C CYS A 68 1.41 10.30 6.33
#